data_AF-A0A7U4LNF0-F1
#
_entry.id   AF-A0A7U4LNF0-F1
#
_cell.length_a   1.000
_cell.length_b   1.000
_cell.length_c   1.000
_cell.angle_alpha   90.00
_cell.angle_beta   90.00
_cell.angle_gamma   90.00
#
_symmetry.space_group_name_H-M   'P 1'
#
loop_
_entity.id
_entity.type
_entity.pdbx_description
1 polymer ?
#
loop_
_entity_poly.entity_id
_entity_poly.type
_entity_poly.pdbx_seq_one_letter_code
_entity_poly.pdbx_strand_id
1 'polypeptide(L)' 'MDNSFKTLIQSINAQISSLNRNGFKIYDWENPEYFISSVKYDSNSDEVVFETMEDKSK' A
#
# COMPACT_ATOMS: atom_id res chain seq x y z
N MET A 1 2.07 3.92 -19.52
CA MET A 1 2.46 4.40 -18.18
C MET A 1 3.90 4.92 -18.23
N ASP A 2 4.09 6.21 -17.95
CA ASP A 2 5.41 6.87 -17.97
C ASP A 2 6.36 6.31 -16.90
N ASN A 3 7.67 6.34 -17.17
CA ASN A 3 8.70 5.84 -16.26
C ASN A 3 8.76 6.63 -14.95
N SER A 4 8.46 7.94 -14.99
CA SER A 4 8.39 8.77 -13.79
C SER A 4 7.26 8.29 -12.86
N PHE A 5 6.09 8.01 -13.43
CA PHE A 5 4.96 7.48 -12.66
C PHE A 5 5.24 6.10 -12.06
N LYS A 6 5.84 5.19 -12.83
CA LYS A 6 6.29 3.89 -12.30
C LYS A 6 7.24 4.05 -11.11
N THR A 7 8.18 4.98 -11.21
CA THR A 7 9.15 5.29 -10.15
C THR A 7 8.45 5.80 -8.89
N LEU A 8 7.42 6.65 -9.03
CA LEU A 8 6.63 7.14 -7.90
C LEU A 8 5.90 5.99 -7.18
N ILE A 9 5.23 5.10 -7.91
CA ILE A 9 4.55 3.93 -7.34
C ILE A 9 5.55 3.02 -6.62
N GLN A 10 6.72 2.78 -7.20
CA GLN A 10 7.80 2.02 -6.55
C GLN A 10 8.30 2.68 -5.27
N SER A 11 8.47 4.01 -5.27
CA SER A 11 8.89 4.77 -4.09
C SER A 11 7.86 4.69 -2.96
N ILE A 12 6.56 4.82 -3.27
CA ILE A 12 5.48 4.70 -2.27
C ILE A 12 5.50 3.29 -1.65
N ASN A 13 5.61 2.25 -2.47
CA ASN A 13 5.71 0.88 -1.98
C ASN A 13 6.96 0.64 -1.10
N ALA A 14 8.09 1.27 -1.41
CA ALA A 14 9.29 1.19 -0.56
C ALA A 14 9.05 1.82 0.83
N GLN A 15 8.34 2.96 0.88
CA GLN A 15 7.97 3.62 2.13
C GLN A 15 6.97 2.78 2.95
N ILE A 16 5.93 2.22 2.32
CA ILE A 16 4.97 1.30 2.95
C ILE A 16 5.69 0.08 3.52
N SER A 17 6.60 -0.52 2.75
CA SER A 17 7.39 -1.67 3.22
C SER A 17 8.24 -1.32 4.44
N SER A 18 8.88 -0.15 4.45
CA SER A 18 9.63 0.35 5.59
C SER A 18 8.74 0.53 6.84
N LEU A 19 7.57 1.15 6.69
CA LEU A 19 6.61 1.33 7.78
C LEU A 19 6.16 -0.01 8.37
N ASN A 20 5.72 -0.94 7.51
CA ASN A 20 5.22 -2.25 7.90
C ASN A 20 6.28 -3.08 8.64
N ARG A 21 7.54 -3.06 8.18
CA ARG A 21 8.66 -3.76 8.82
C ARG A 21 9.03 -3.20 10.20
N ASN A 22 8.80 -1.91 10.42
CA ASN A 22 9.14 -1.23 11.68
C ASN A 22 7.93 -1.12 12.64
N GLY A 23 6.81 -1.79 12.35
CA GLY A 23 5.62 -1.80 13.21
C GLY A 23 4.74 -0.56 13.11
N PHE A 24 5.02 0.36 12.18
CA PHE A 24 4.25 1.58 11.93
C PHE A 24 3.21 1.37 10.82
N LYS A 25 2.48 0.25 10.86
CA LYS A 25 1.48 -0.13 9.86
C LYS A 25 0.38 0.94 9.74
N ILE A 26 -0.05 1.25 8.52
CA ILE A 26 -1.20 2.12 8.26
C ILE A 26 -2.45 1.26 8.16
N TYR A 27 -3.30 1.33 9.19
CA TYR A 27 -4.51 0.52 9.29
C TYR A 27 -5.70 1.14 8.55
N ASP A 28 -6.56 0.27 8.04
CA ASP A 28 -7.89 0.66 7.59
C ASP A 28 -8.78 0.95 8.82
N TRP A 29 -9.37 2.14 8.87
CA TRP A 29 -10.26 2.53 9.96
C TRP A 29 -11.58 1.74 9.94
N GLU A 30 -12.09 1.41 8.75
CA GLU A 30 -13.33 0.64 8.60
C GLU A 30 -13.11 -0.86 8.81
N ASN A 31 -11.88 -1.35 8.58
CA ASN A 31 -11.45 -2.72 8.84
C ASN A 31 -10.19 -2.77 9.71
N PRO A 32 -10.28 -2.54 11.04
CA PRO A 32 -9.12 -2.37 11.92
C PRO A 32 -8.17 -3.57 12.03
N GLU A 33 -8.60 -4.74 11.56
CA GLU A 33 -7.80 -5.96 11.45
C GLU A 33 -6.84 -5.94 10.25
N TYR A 34 -6.98 -4.98 9.33
CA TYR A 34 -6.23 -4.91 8.08
C TYR A 34 -5.37 -3.65 8.00
N PHE A 35 -4.22 -3.76 7.34
CA PHE A 35 -3.31 -2.64 7.06
C PHE A 35 -2.86 -2.65 5.60
N ILE A 36 -2.45 -1.48 5.09
CA ILE A 36 -1.98 -1.35 3.71
C ILE A 36 -0.67 -2.13 3.51
N SER A 37 -0.66 -3.04 2.54
CA SER A 37 0.52 -3.85 2.16
C SER A 37 1.27 -3.26 0.97
N SER A 38 0.54 -2.68 0.01
CA SER A 38 1.07 -2.09 -1.22
C SER A 38 0.08 -1.12 -1.86
N VAL A 39 0.56 -0.33 -2.82
CA VAL A 39 -0.26 0.38 -3.80
C VAL A 39 0.08 -0.08 -5.20
N LYS A 40 -0.92 -0.07 -6.08
CA LYS A 40 -0.76 -0.36 -7.51
C LYS A 40 -1.64 0.56 -8.33
N TYR A 41 -1.27 0.73 -9.59
CA TYR A 41 -2.13 1.39 -10.57
C TYR A 41 -3.05 0.35 -11.21
N ASP A 42 -4.37 0.58 -11.13
CA ASP A 42 -5.37 -0.18 -11.86
C ASP A 42 -5.68 0.52 -13.19
N SER A 43 -5.31 -0.12 -14.30
CA SER A 43 -5.57 0.43 -15.63
C SER A 43 -7.04 0.38 -16.05
N ASN A 44 -7.89 -0.38 -15.34
CA ASN A 44 -9.31 -0.47 -15.68
C ASN A 44 -10.08 0.75 -15.16
N SER A 45 -9.77 1.20 -13.94
CA SER A 45 -10.40 2.38 -13.34
C SER A 45 -9.58 3.67 -13.51
N ASP A 46 -8.33 3.57 -14.00
CA ASP A 46 -7.38 4.69 -14.11
C ASP A 46 -7.04 5.32 -12.73
N GLU A 47 -6.90 4.46 -11.71
CA GLU A 47 -6.72 4.88 -10.32
C GLU A 47 -5.49 4.21 -9.68
N VAL A 48 -4.96 4.84 -8.63
CA VAL A 48 -4.03 4.18 -7.70
C VAL A 48 -4.85 3.60 -6.56
N VAL A 49 -4.84 2.28 -6.45
CA VAL A 49 -5.54 1.54 -5.40
C VAL A 49 -4.54 0.96 -4.41
N PHE A 50 -4.97 0.80 -3.17
CA PHE A 50 -4.19 0.10 -2.15
C PHE A 50 -4.64 -1.35 -2.03
N GLU A 51 -3.71 -2.20 -1.62
CA GLU A 51 -3.99 -3.57 -1.20
C GLU A 51 -3.79 -3.64 0.31
N THR A 52 -4.58 -4.48 0.97
CA THR A 52 -4.49 -4.71 2.40
C THR A 52 -4.02 -6.11 2.73
N MET A 53 -3.51 -6.30 3.95
CA MET A 53 -3.20 -7.58 4.54
C MET A 53 -3.75 -7.60 5.98
N GLU A 54 -4.27 -8.75 6.40
CA GLU A 54 -4.71 -8.98 7.78
C GLU A 54 -3.52 -8.96 8.74
N ASP A 55 -3.68 -8.27 9.87
CA ASP A 55 -2.73 -8.31 10.98
C ASP A 55 -3.07 -9.44 11.95
N LYS A 56 -2.52 -10.62 11.68
CA LYS A 56 -2.71 -11.83 12.51
C LYS A 56 -2.19 -11.73 13.96
N SER A 57 -1.57 -10.60 14.31
CA SER A 57 -1.15 -10.34 15.69
C SER A 57 -2.23 -9.65 16.54
N LYS A 58 -3.32 -9.20 15.92
CA LYS A 58 -4.53 -8.73 16.59
C LYS A 58 -5.50 -9.87 16.85
#